data_AF-A0A924HXR1-F1
#
_entry.id   AF-A0A924HXR1-F1
#
_cell.length_a   1.000
_cell.length_b   1.000
_cell.length_c   1.000
_cell.angle_alpha   90.00
_cell.angle_beta   90.00
_cell.angle_gamma   90.00
#
_symmetry.space_group_name_H-M   'P 1'
#
loop_
_entity.id
_entity.type
_entity.pdbx_description
1 polymer ?
#
loop_
_entity_poly.entity_id
_entity_poly.type
_entity_poly.pdbx_seq_one_letter_code
_entity_poly.pdbx_strand_id
1 'polypeptide(L)'
;SSRPIVIPPGCVVSIWALCDPDMTTKLWMDGVLATTLYPGQRVDIRMAECDAQFIILRDNHSYYRTLEEKLHWGGSRVRYNSHRYN
;
A
#
# COMPACT_ATOMS: atom_id res chain seq x y z
N SER A 1 13.39 -12.54 12.67
CA SER A 1 11.95 -12.26 12.80
C SER A 1 11.47 -11.62 11.50
N SER A 2 10.27 -11.91 11.03
CA SER A 2 9.73 -11.42 9.74
C SER A 2 8.31 -10.86 9.92
N ARG A 3 8.12 -10.00 10.92
CA ARG A 3 6.83 -9.39 11.24
C ARG A 3 6.72 -7.99 10.60
N PRO A 4 5.52 -7.58 10.12
CA PRO A 4 5.29 -6.22 9.68
C PRO A 4 5.59 -5.21 10.80
N ILE A 5 6.11 -4.04 10.41
CA ILE A 5 6.35 -2.90 11.29
C ILE A 5 5.66 -1.66 10.72
N VAL A 6 5.07 -0.85 11.59
CA VAL A 6 4.50 0.46 11.25
C VAL A 6 5.41 1.53 11.82
N ILE A 7 5.86 2.45 10.97
CA ILE A 7 6.79 3.54 11.32
C ILE A 7 6.16 4.91 11.05
N PRO A 8 6.57 5.97 11.77
CA PRO A 8 6.16 7.33 11.44
C PRO A 8 6.57 7.73 10.02
N PRO A 9 5.80 8.58 9.34
CA PRO A 9 6.04 8.86 7.93
C PRO A 9 7.28 9.75 7.67
N GLY A 10 7.80 10.42 8.72
CA GLY A 10 9.06 11.16 8.63
C GLY A 10 10.32 10.29 8.70
N CYS A 11 10.19 8.98 8.90
CA CYS A 11 11.33 8.07 8.92
C CYS A 11 11.85 7.78 7.50
N VAL A 12 13.15 7.53 7.39
CA VAL A 12 13.79 7.00 6.17
C VAL A 12 14.08 5.52 6.37
N VAL A 13 13.68 4.70 5.41
CA VAL A 13 14.00 3.27 5.38
C VAL A 13 15.11 3.04 4.38
N SER A 14 16.30 2.73 4.88
CA SER A 14 17.47 2.43 4.06
C SER A 14 17.66 0.92 3.91
N ILE A 15 17.74 0.43 2.67
CA ILE A 15 17.87 -0.99 2.34
C ILE A 15 18.99 -1.17 1.33
N TRP A 16 19.82 -2.20 1.53
CA TRP A 16 20.87 -2.58 0.59
C TRP A 16 21.04 -4.10 0.60
N ALA A 17 21.36 -4.67 -0.57
CA ALA A 17 21.69 -6.08 -0.67
C ALA A 17 23.11 -6.30 -0.13
N LEU A 18 23.25 -7.22 0.83
CA LEU A 18 24.57 -7.57 1.40
C LEU A 18 25.38 -8.43 0.43
N CYS A 19 24.71 -9.27 -0.35
CA CYS A 19 25.29 -10.11 -1.40
C CYS A 19 24.18 -10.40 -2.44
N ASP A 20 24.49 -10.23 -3.72
CA ASP A 20 23.60 -10.56 -4.84
C ASP A 20 24.45 -11.07 -6.02
N PRO A 21 24.93 -12.32 -5.96
CA PRO A 21 25.84 -12.86 -6.96
C PRO A 21 25.19 -13.02 -8.34
N ASP A 22 23.87 -13.21 -8.37
CA ASP A 22 23.10 -13.40 -9.59
C ASP A 22 22.50 -12.09 -10.14
N MET A 23 22.75 -10.95 -9.47
CA MET A 23 22.29 -9.61 -9.86
C MET A 23 20.77 -9.54 -10.07
N THR A 24 20.01 -10.21 -9.20
CA THR A 24 18.55 -10.39 -9.37
C THR A 24 17.70 -9.39 -8.59
N THR A 25 18.31 -8.61 -7.71
CA THR A 25 17.58 -7.68 -6.85
C THR A 25 17.02 -6.52 -7.67
N LYS A 26 15.70 -6.38 -7.68
CA LYS A 26 14.99 -5.32 -8.41
C LYS A 26 14.09 -4.53 -7.48
N LEU A 27 14.07 -3.22 -7.65
CA LEU A 27 13.13 -2.31 -7.02
C LEU A 27 11.94 -2.09 -7.94
N TRP A 28 10.74 -2.31 -7.41
CA TRP A 28 9.48 -2.09 -8.10
C TRP A 28 8.69 -0.99 -7.38
N MET A 29 8.07 -0.10 -8.13
CA MET A 29 7.23 0.99 -7.64
C MET A 29 5.85 0.87 -8.29
N ASP A 30 4.82 0.71 -7.48
CA ASP A 30 3.41 0.59 -7.93
C ASP A 30 3.18 -0.44 -9.06
N GLY A 31 3.92 -1.56 -9.01
CA GLY A 31 3.83 -2.64 -10.01
C GLY A 31 4.67 -2.44 -11.27
N VAL A 32 5.38 -1.32 -11.39
CA VAL A 32 6.29 -1.02 -12.51
C VAL A 32 7.75 -1.14 -12.05
N LEU A 33 8.63 -1.68 -12.91
CA LEU A 33 10.06 -1.76 -12.60
C LEU A 33 10.62 -0.35 -12.45
N ALA A 34 11.15 -0.04 -11.26
CA ALA A 34 11.81 1.24 -11.01
C ALA A 34 13.29 1.16 -11.41
N THR A 35 14.04 0.21 -10.83
CA THR A 35 15.46 -0.01 -11.17
C THR A 35 15.97 -1.37 -10.67
N THR A 36 17.12 -1.81 -11.18
CA THR A 36 17.87 -2.96 -10.65
C THR A 36 18.88 -2.47 -9.62
N LEU A 37 19.03 -3.18 -8.50
CA LEU A 37 19.99 -2.88 -7.45
C LEU A 37 21.23 -3.74 -7.61
N TYR A 38 22.39 -3.10 -7.72
CA TYR A 38 23.69 -3.75 -7.79
C TYR A 38 24.36 -3.81 -6.41
N PRO A 39 25.26 -4.78 -6.17
CA PRO A 39 26.06 -4.85 -4.96
C PRO A 39 26.76 -3.52 -4.64
N GLY A 40 26.69 -3.09 -3.38
CA GLY A 40 27.22 -1.81 -2.93
C GLY A 40 26.27 -0.61 -3.09
N GLN A 41 25.14 -0.78 -3.77
CA GLN A 41 24.11 0.26 -3.84
C GLN A 41 23.15 0.20 -2.64
N ARG A 42 22.63 1.36 -2.27
CA ARG A 42 21.64 1.55 -1.21
C ARG A 42 20.42 2.26 -1.77
N VAL A 43 19.24 1.85 -1.32
CA VAL A 43 17.97 2.54 -1.58
C VAL A 43 17.51 3.18 -0.29
N ASP A 44 17.17 4.47 -0.37
CA ASP A 44 16.54 5.21 0.72
C ASP A 44 15.09 5.50 0.34
N ILE A 45 14.15 4.96 1.11
CA ILE A 45 12.72 5.18 0.95
C ILE A 45 12.29 6.22 1.99
N ARG A 46 11.70 7.32 1.52
CA ARG A 46 11.28 8.46 2.35
C ARG A 46 9.92 8.99 1.87
N MET A 47 9.25 9.78 2.72
CA MET A 47 8.09 10.54 2.28
C MET A 47 8.49 11.51 1.15
N ALA A 48 7.68 11.55 0.10
CA ALA A 48 7.79 12.53 -0.96
C ALA A 48 7.41 13.92 -0.45
N GLU A 49 7.89 14.96 -1.14
CA GLU A 49 7.55 16.36 -0.86
C GLU A 49 6.23 16.79 -1.53
N CYS A 50 5.60 15.88 -2.27
CA CYS A 50 4.36 16.10 -2.97
C CYS A 50 3.33 15.02 -2.63
N ASP A 51 2.06 15.41 -2.67
CA ASP A 51 0.93 14.54 -2.41
C ASP A 51 0.22 14.15 -3.70
N ALA A 52 -0.18 12.88 -3.79
CA ALA A 52 -1.10 12.43 -4.81
C ALA A 52 -2.49 13.05 -4.58
N GLN A 53 -3.01 13.74 -5.60
CA GLN A 53 -4.29 14.42 -5.54
C GLN A 53 -5.41 13.46 -6.00
N PHE A 54 -6.24 13.02 -5.07
CA PHE A 54 -7.40 12.16 -5.35
C PHE A 54 -8.70 12.95 -5.28
N ILE A 55 -9.65 12.66 -6.18
CA ILE A 55 -11.01 13.23 -6.17
C ILE A 55 -12.00 12.15 -5.71
N ILE A 56 -12.81 12.48 -4.71
CA ILE A 56 -13.88 11.62 -4.22
C ILE A 56 -15.18 11.98 -4.95
N LEU A 57 -15.68 11.06 -5.76
CA LEU A 57 -16.87 11.29 -6.60
C LEU A 57 -18.21 10.97 -5.93
N ARG A 58 -18.21 10.33 -4.74
CA ARG A 58 -19.42 9.91 -4.04
C ARG A 58 -19.62 10.75 -2.78
N ASP A 59 -20.80 11.35 -2.62
CA ASP A 59 -21.14 12.17 -1.44
C ASP A 59 -21.02 11.40 -0.11
N ASN A 60 -21.33 10.10 -0.12
CA ASN A 60 -21.26 9.22 1.06
C ASN A 60 -20.06 8.27 1.00
N HIS A 61 -18.88 8.76 0.62
CA HIS A 61 -17.65 7.95 0.61
C HIS A 61 -17.26 7.50 2.02
N SER A 62 -16.90 6.22 2.14
CA SER A 62 -16.35 5.65 3.36
C SER A 62 -15.29 4.61 3.01
N TYR A 63 -14.07 4.85 3.48
CA TYR A 63 -12.94 3.94 3.30
C TYR A 63 -13.28 2.52 3.78
N TYR A 64 -13.84 2.40 5.00
CA TYR A 64 -14.18 1.09 5.59
C TYR A 64 -15.25 0.35 4.81
N ARG A 65 -16.24 1.06 4.26
CA ARG A 65 -17.27 0.43 3.40
C ARG A 65 -16.62 -0.14 2.13
N THR A 66 -15.75 0.64 1.48
CA THR A 66 -15.01 0.15 0.30
C THR A 66 -14.13 -1.06 0.63
N LEU A 67 -13.47 -1.04 1.78
CA LEU A 67 -12.62 -2.14 2.25
C LEU A 67 -13.43 -3.43 2.51
N GLU A 68 -14.57 -3.31 3.18
CA GLU A 68 -15.48 -4.43 3.46
C GLU A 68 -16.03 -5.06 2.17
N GLU A 69 -16.45 -4.23 1.21
CA GLU A 69 -16.99 -4.67 -0.08
C GLU A 69 -15.91 -5.38 -0.93
N LYS A 70 -14.72 -4.77 -1.06
CA LYS A 70 -13.65 -5.32 -1.91
C LYS A 70 -13.04 -6.62 -1.38
N LEU A 71 -12.92 -6.74 -0.05
CA LEU A 71 -12.34 -7.92 0.57
C LEU A 71 -13.39 -8.97 0.94
N HIS A 72 -14.68 -8.69 0.71
CA HIS A 72 -15.79 -9.49 1.26
C HIS A 72 -15.61 -9.76 2.76
N TRP A 73 -15.17 -8.75 3.52
CA TRP A 73 -14.68 -8.93 4.89
C TRP A 73 -15.78 -9.48 5.83
N GLY A 74 -17.04 -9.14 5.59
CA GLY A 74 -18.18 -9.69 6.33
C GLY A 74 -18.69 -11.05 5.86
N GLY A 75 -18.12 -11.65 4.80
CA GLY A 75 -18.67 -12.80 4.09
C GLY A 75 -19.94 -12.46 3.27
N SER A 76 -20.73 -13.46 2.88
CA SER A 76 -21.96 -13.30 2.07
C SER A 76 -23.17 -12.76 2.86
N ARG A 77 -22.99 -11.72 3.68
CA ARG A 77 -24.08 -11.12 4.45
C ARG A 77 -24.84 -10.11 3.59
N VAL A 78 -26.03 -10.50 3.13
CA VAL A 78 -26.95 -9.61 2.40
C VAL A 78 -27.47 -8.54 3.38
N ARG A 79 -27.13 -7.26 3.13
CA ARG A 79 -27.71 -6.14 3.86
C ARG A 79 -29.17 -5.97 3.44
N TYR A 80 -30.11 -6.42 4.26
CA TYR A 80 -31.51 -6.09 4.10
C TYR A 80 -31.74 -4.61 4.44
N ASN A 81 -32.10 -3.81 3.44
CA ASN A 81 -32.57 -2.45 3.68
C ASN A 81 -34.02 -2.54 4.20
N SER A 82 -34.18 -2.42 5.52
CA SER A 82 -35.51 -2.40 6.14
C SER A 82 -36.19 -1.07 5.84
N HIS A 83 -36.90 -1.01 4.71
CA HIS A 83 -37.83 0.07 4.42
C HIS A 83 -39.02 -0.05 5.38
N ARG A 84 -38.89 0.56 6.57
CA ARG A 84 -40.03 0.85 7.43
C ARG A 84 -40.76 2.04 6.82
N TYR A 85 -41.77 1.77 6.01
CA TYR A 85 -42.83 2.73 5.73
C TYR A 85 -43.70 2.82 6.98
N ASN A 86 -43.81 4.03 7.53
CA ASN A 86 -44.88 4.43 8.44
C ASN A 86 -45.84 5.31 7.65
#